data_AF-A0A965UJF7-F1
#
_entry.id   AF-A0A965UJF7-F1
#
_cell.length_a   1.000
_cell.length_b   1.000
_cell.length_c   1.000
_cell.angle_alpha   90.00
_cell.angle_beta   90.00
_cell.angle_gamma   90.00
#
_symmetry.space_group_name_H-M   'P 1'
#
loop_
_entity.id
_entity.type
_entity.pdbx_description
1 polymer ?
#
loop_
_entity_poly.entity_id
_entity_poly.type
_entity_poly.pdbx_seq_one_letter_code
_entity_poly.pdbx_strand_id
1 'polypeptide(L)'
;MIPKQSVVPPSGHHFIDRSGGNEHRIIGSSYQDVAEQILKYRLSNRLAIGNPLQELYEFVCGTWPHFCDTAQPEATYNVTSEPAFTVAVMNWMANAWSRQANTPNALVSDGEAQRRAEVCRGCPKQIDWADYGCGSCVASIRQKGYVFRAGRETGIKNVTGCSVLKQDNSTAVFAHLDSLPDATPEQMEKLPTGCWRKI
;
A
#
# COMPACT_ATOMS: atom_id res chain seq x y z
N MET A 1 24.31 -1.08 -8.99
CA MET A 1 25.24 -0.14 -8.35
C MET A 1 24.55 0.45 -7.13
N ILE A 2 25.26 0.59 -6.00
CA ILE A 2 24.69 1.13 -4.76
C ILE A 2 25.51 2.37 -4.36
N PRO A 3 24.88 3.50 -4.00
CA PRO A 3 25.59 4.66 -3.47
C PRO A 3 26.28 4.34 -2.15
N LYS A 4 27.51 4.82 -1.98
CA LYS A 4 28.25 4.73 -0.72
C LYS A 4 27.48 5.47 0.37
N GLN A 5 27.09 4.78 1.44
CA GLN A 5 26.27 5.38 2.51
C GLN A 5 26.97 6.51 3.29
N SER A 6 28.30 6.56 3.24
CA SER A 6 29.11 7.60 3.88
C SER A 6 29.29 8.87 3.03
N VAL A 7 28.72 8.92 1.82
CA VAL A 7 28.91 10.01 0.87
C VAL A 7 27.60 10.76 0.66
N VAL A 8 27.62 12.07 0.87
CA VAL A 8 26.47 12.95 0.59
C VAL A 8 26.64 13.51 -0.83
N PRO A 9 25.68 13.31 -1.75
CA PRO A 9 25.77 13.82 -3.11
C PRO A 9 25.70 15.35 -3.16
N PRO A 10 26.18 16.00 -4.24
CA PRO A 10 26.16 17.45 -4.35
C PRO A 10 24.70 17.93 -4.29
N SER A 11 24.46 19.00 -3.53
CA SER A 11 23.11 19.51 -3.23
C SER A 11 22.24 18.58 -2.36
N GLY A 12 22.85 17.66 -1.61
CA GLY A 12 22.18 16.79 -0.65
C GLY A 12 21.46 15.60 -1.29
N HIS A 13 20.85 14.73 -0.46
CA HIS A 13 20.08 13.58 -0.95
C HIS A 13 18.82 14.07 -1.66
N HIS A 14 18.74 13.87 -2.97
CA HIS A 14 17.60 14.29 -3.78
C HIS A 14 17.34 13.37 -4.97
N PHE A 15 16.13 13.47 -5.51
CA PHE A 15 15.66 12.82 -6.72
C PHE A 15 14.91 13.82 -7.59
N ILE A 16 15.01 13.68 -8.92
CA ILE A 16 14.26 14.47 -9.87
C ILE A 16 13.27 13.55 -10.56
N ASP A 17 11.99 13.64 -10.17
CA ASP A 17 10.92 12.93 -10.86
C ASP A 17 10.53 13.73 -12.11
N ARG A 18 10.55 13.08 -13.27
CA ARG A 18 10.16 13.66 -14.57
C ARG A 18 8.81 13.16 -15.06
N SER A 19 8.08 12.41 -14.23
CA SER A 19 6.77 11.86 -14.56
C SER A 19 5.74 12.97 -14.73
N GLY A 20 4.91 12.87 -15.78
CA GLY A 20 3.81 13.83 -16.01
C GLY A 20 4.21 15.16 -16.64
N GLY A 21 5.39 15.24 -17.27
CA GLY A 21 5.81 16.40 -18.09
C GLY A 21 6.36 17.60 -17.31
N ASN A 22 6.46 17.50 -15.98
CA ASN A 22 7.09 18.50 -15.13
C ASN A 22 8.24 17.86 -14.33
N GLU A 23 9.30 18.62 -14.06
CA GLU A 23 10.37 18.17 -13.16
C GLU A 23 10.01 18.51 -11.71
N HIS A 24 9.95 17.50 -10.84
CA HIS A 24 9.74 17.68 -9.42
C HIS A 24 10.95 17.19 -8.61
N ARG A 25 11.55 18.10 -7.84
CA ARG A 25 12.71 17.78 -7.01
C ARG A 25 12.26 17.39 -5.61
N ILE A 26 12.60 16.16 -5.22
CA ILE A 26 12.30 15.57 -3.91
C ILE A 26 13.59 15.51 -3.12
N ILE A 27 13.59 16.01 -1.88
CA ILE A 27 14.79 16.17 -1.05
C ILE A 27 14.57 15.49 0.31
N GLY A 28 15.60 14.83 0.83
CA GLY A 28 15.55 14.16 2.12
C GLY A 28 16.86 14.23 2.90
N SER A 29 16.80 13.77 4.15
CA SER A 29 17.93 13.68 5.07
C SER A 29 18.84 12.46 4.79
N SER A 30 18.30 11.44 4.12
CA SER A 30 19.00 10.20 3.73
C SER A 30 18.40 9.61 2.45
N TYR A 31 19.03 8.60 1.85
CA TYR A 31 18.45 7.90 0.69
C TYR A 31 17.11 7.23 1.02
N GLN A 32 16.96 6.63 2.20
CA GLN A 32 15.69 6.04 2.66
C GLN A 32 14.59 7.11 2.76
N ASP A 33 14.90 8.27 3.35
CA ASP A 33 13.95 9.39 3.46
C ASP A 33 13.52 9.89 2.07
N VAL A 34 14.46 10.06 1.13
CA VAL A 34 14.12 10.42 -0.26
C VAL A 34 13.23 9.36 -0.91
N ALA A 35 13.52 8.07 -0.75
CA ALA A 35 12.70 6.99 -1.29
C ALA A 35 11.27 6.99 -0.72
N GLU A 36 11.12 7.23 0.59
CA GLU A 36 9.81 7.38 1.22
C GLU A 36 9.06 8.61 0.69
N GLN A 37 9.76 9.72 0.45
CA GLN A 37 9.14 10.92 -0.11
C GLN A 37 8.74 10.74 -1.57
N ILE A 38 9.52 10.04 -2.38
CA ILE A 38 9.13 9.61 -3.74
C ILE A 38 7.84 8.79 -3.68
N LEU A 39 7.77 7.81 -2.78
CA LEU A 39 6.56 6.99 -2.60
C LEU A 39 5.34 7.85 -2.23
N LYS A 40 5.49 8.74 -1.24
CA LYS A 40 4.41 9.66 -0.81
C LYS A 40 3.95 10.57 -1.95
N TYR A 41 4.89 11.12 -2.73
CA TYR A 41 4.62 11.99 -3.87
C TYR A 41 3.82 11.23 -4.94
N ARG A 42 4.26 10.04 -5.33
CA ARG A 42 3.58 9.22 -6.35
C ARG A 42 2.18 8.79 -5.93
N LEU A 43 2.02 8.35 -4.67
CA LEU A 43 0.71 8.01 -4.11
C LEU A 43 -0.26 9.18 -4.11
N SER A 44 0.23 10.39 -3.81
CA SER A 44 -0.59 11.61 -3.78
C SER A 44 -1.02 12.06 -5.18
N ASN A 45 -0.18 11.81 -6.18
CA ASN A 45 -0.41 12.22 -7.57
C ASN A 45 -0.94 11.10 -8.48
N ARG A 46 -1.27 9.93 -7.91
CA ARG A 46 -1.75 8.74 -8.66
C ARG A 46 -0.78 8.29 -9.77
N LEU A 47 0.52 8.44 -9.52
CA LEU A 47 1.58 7.98 -10.41
C LEU A 47 1.94 6.52 -10.12
N ALA A 48 2.59 5.85 -11.06
CA ALA A 48 3.10 4.50 -10.86
C ALA A 48 4.12 4.47 -9.72
N ILE A 49 3.95 3.57 -8.74
CA ILE A 49 4.76 3.54 -7.52
C ILE A 49 6.22 3.18 -7.82
N GLY A 50 6.44 2.17 -8.67
CA GLY A 50 7.78 1.69 -9.05
C GLY A 50 8.57 1.10 -7.86
N ASN A 51 9.90 1.19 -7.93
CA ASN A 51 10.80 0.86 -6.82
C ASN A 51 11.61 2.12 -6.46
N PRO A 52 11.06 2.99 -5.59
CA PRO A 52 11.65 4.29 -5.30
C PRO A 52 13.12 4.24 -4.87
N LEU A 53 13.51 3.22 -4.10
CA LEU A 53 14.88 3.10 -3.62
C LEU A 53 15.84 2.70 -4.74
N GLN A 54 15.44 1.77 -5.59
CA GLN A 54 16.25 1.34 -6.73
C GLN A 54 16.39 2.47 -7.76
N GLU A 55 15.29 3.14 -8.10
CA GLU A 55 15.32 4.27 -9.04
C GLU A 55 16.18 5.42 -8.52
N LEU A 56 16.14 5.68 -7.21
CA LEU A 56 17.03 6.65 -6.56
C LEU A 56 18.50 6.23 -6.69
N TYR A 57 18.82 4.95 -6.49
CA TYR A 57 20.19 4.46 -6.67
C TYR A 57 20.65 4.56 -8.12
N GLU A 58 19.79 4.22 -9.07
CA GLU A 58 20.07 4.36 -10.51
C GLU A 58 20.28 5.84 -10.88
N PHE A 59 19.47 6.76 -10.36
CA PHE A 59 19.62 8.20 -10.54
C PHE A 59 20.97 8.71 -10.00
N VAL A 60 21.28 8.38 -8.74
CA VAL A 60 22.52 8.81 -8.08
C VAL A 60 23.74 8.23 -8.77
N CYS A 61 23.74 6.93 -9.06
CA CYS A 61 24.88 6.27 -9.69
C CYS A 61 25.02 6.61 -11.18
N GLY A 62 23.93 6.94 -11.86
CA GLY A 62 23.97 7.46 -13.23
C GLY A 62 24.52 8.87 -13.30
N THR A 63 24.21 9.71 -12.30
CA THR A 63 24.65 11.11 -12.25
C THR A 63 26.07 11.25 -11.68
N TRP A 64 26.40 10.48 -10.64
CA TRP A 64 27.71 10.49 -9.97
C TRP A 64 28.26 9.05 -9.80
N PRO A 65 28.75 8.42 -10.88
CA PRO A 65 29.22 7.02 -10.83
C PRO A 65 30.31 6.76 -9.79
N HIS A 66 31.19 7.75 -9.54
CA HIS A 66 32.29 7.66 -8.57
C HIS A 66 31.84 7.61 -7.10
N PHE A 67 30.57 7.94 -6.82
CA PHE A 67 29.96 7.83 -5.49
C PHE A 67 29.34 6.46 -5.22
N CYS A 68 29.40 5.55 -6.18
CA CYS A 68 28.85 4.22 -6.05
C CYS A 68 29.95 3.16 -6.01
N ASP A 69 29.67 2.06 -5.30
CA ASP A 69 30.54 0.91 -5.30
C ASP A 69 30.36 0.12 -6.60
N THR A 70 31.48 -0.11 -7.30
CA THR A 70 31.55 -0.88 -8.56
C THR A 70 31.50 -2.39 -8.31
N ALA A 71 31.82 -2.82 -7.10
CA ALA A 71 31.65 -4.20 -6.67
C ALA A 71 30.18 -4.43 -6.32
N GLN A 72 29.41 -4.95 -7.27
CA GLN A 72 28.25 -5.74 -6.88
C GLN A 72 28.79 -7.05 -6.29
N PRO A 73 28.52 -7.40 -5.02
CA PRO A 73 27.92 -8.70 -4.87
C PRO A 73 26.65 -8.64 -5.71
N GLU A 74 26.48 -9.58 -6.63
CA GLU A 74 25.15 -9.95 -7.12
C GLU A 74 24.34 -10.42 -5.91
N ALA A 75 23.97 -9.49 -5.05
CA ALA A 75 22.71 -9.60 -4.37
C ALA A 75 21.70 -9.41 -5.50
N THR A 76 21.40 -10.53 -6.16
CA THR A 76 20.03 -10.85 -6.50
C THR A 76 19.25 -10.74 -5.20
N TYR A 77 18.94 -9.51 -4.81
CA TYR A 77 17.80 -9.28 -3.96
C TYR A 77 16.65 -9.72 -4.86
N ASN A 78 16.30 -11.00 -4.76
CA ASN A 78 14.93 -11.39 -4.98
C ASN A 78 14.16 -10.56 -3.95
N VAL A 79 13.79 -9.34 -4.33
CA VAL A 79 12.83 -8.52 -3.60
C VAL A 79 11.46 -9.17 -3.88
N THR A 80 11.35 -10.43 -3.49
CA THR A 80 10.11 -11.07 -3.09
C THR A 80 9.89 -10.79 -1.60
N SER A 81 10.43 -9.70 -1.05
CA SER A 81 9.98 -9.26 0.26
C SER A 81 8.55 -8.79 0.06
N GLU A 82 7.60 -9.57 0.58
CA GLU A 82 6.20 -9.17 0.60
C GLU A 82 6.11 -7.70 1.02
N PRO A 83 5.34 -6.87 0.30
CA PRO A 83 5.19 -5.49 0.69
C PRO A 83 4.73 -5.41 2.15
N ALA A 84 5.23 -4.42 2.88
CA ALA A 84 4.77 -4.15 4.23
C ALA A 84 3.23 -4.12 4.24
N PHE A 85 2.62 -4.65 5.31
CA PHE A 85 1.18 -4.88 5.35
C PHE A 85 0.35 -3.64 4.96
N THR A 86 0.74 -2.45 5.46
CA THR A 86 0.07 -1.19 5.11
C THR A 86 0.19 -0.83 3.64
N VAL A 87 1.33 -1.11 3.01
CA VAL A 87 1.53 -0.91 1.56
C VAL A 87 0.64 -1.86 0.77
N ALA A 88 0.56 -3.12 1.18
CA ALA A 88 -0.33 -4.10 0.55
C ALA A 88 -1.81 -3.66 0.65
N VAL A 89 -2.24 -3.14 1.80
CA VAL A 89 -3.60 -2.61 2.00
C VAL A 89 -3.86 -1.36 1.17
N MET A 90 -2.89 -0.44 1.08
CA MET A 90 -3.03 0.74 0.22
C MET A 90 -3.17 0.36 -1.26
N ASN A 91 -2.40 -0.62 -1.72
CA ASN A 91 -2.53 -1.15 -3.08
C ASN A 91 -3.89 -1.82 -3.29
N TRP A 92 -4.36 -2.62 -2.33
CA TRP A 92 -5.70 -3.20 -2.37
C TRP A 92 -6.79 -2.12 -2.45
N MET A 93 -6.69 -1.06 -1.66
CA MET A 93 -7.66 0.05 -1.63
C MET A 93 -7.71 0.78 -2.98
N ALA A 94 -6.56 1.02 -3.60
CA ALA A 94 -6.48 1.62 -4.93
C ALA A 94 -7.19 0.75 -5.99
N ASN A 95 -6.98 -0.57 -5.95
CA ASN A 95 -7.62 -1.51 -6.86
C ASN A 95 -9.13 -1.60 -6.63
N ALA A 96 -9.58 -1.67 -5.37
CA ALA A 96 -10.99 -1.68 -5.02
C ALA A 96 -11.70 -0.40 -5.51
N TRP A 97 -11.06 0.76 -5.35
CA TRP A 97 -11.61 2.03 -5.82
C TRP A 97 -11.77 2.06 -7.34
N SER A 98 -10.77 1.58 -8.07
CA SER A 98 -10.81 1.51 -9.53
C SER A 98 -11.96 0.61 -10.02
N ARG A 99 -12.21 -0.51 -9.35
CA ARG A 99 -13.33 -1.41 -9.66
C ARG A 99 -14.68 -0.76 -9.31
N GLN A 100 -14.81 -0.17 -8.12
CA GLN A 100 -16.03 0.52 -7.68
C GLN A 100 -16.50 1.59 -8.67
N ALA A 101 -15.59 2.36 -9.27
CA ALA A 101 -15.94 3.37 -10.27
C ALA A 101 -16.69 2.79 -11.49
N ASN A 102 -16.55 1.49 -11.74
CA ASN A 102 -17.16 0.79 -12.87
C ASN A 102 -18.28 -0.17 -12.46
N THR A 103 -18.63 -0.24 -11.17
CA THR A 103 -19.66 -1.16 -10.65
C THR A 103 -20.91 -0.38 -10.23
N PRO A 104 -22.06 -0.54 -10.92
CA PRO A 104 -23.33 -0.03 -10.42
C PRO A 104 -23.64 -0.59 -9.04
N ASN A 105 -24.09 0.24 -8.10
CA ASN A 105 -24.35 -0.17 -6.71
C ASN A 105 -23.15 -0.85 -6.03
N ALA A 106 -21.96 -0.29 -6.22
CA ALA A 106 -20.71 -0.83 -5.68
C ALA A 106 -20.65 -1.00 -4.15
N LEU A 107 -21.62 -0.44 -3.42
CA LEU A 107 -21.76 -0.59 -1.98
C LEU A 107 -23.02 -1.38 -1.62
N VAL A 108 -22.89 -2.32 -0.68
CA VAL A 108 -24.01 -3.09 -0.11
C VAL A 108 -24.80 -2.25 0.90
N SER A 109 -25.94 -2.77 1.37
CA SER A 109 -26.77 -2.15 2.42
C SER A 109 -26.05 -2.15 3.78
N ASP A 110 -26.48 -1.29 4.71
CA ASP A 110 -25.89 -1.21 6.05
C ASP A 110 -26.06 -2.52 6.83
N GLY A 111 -27.21 -3.20 6.67
CA GLY A 111 -27.46 -4.49 7.30
C GLY A 111 -26.48 -5.57 6.83
N GLU A 112 -26.17 -5.61 5.53
CA GLU A 112 -25.20 -6.58 5.01
C GLU A 112 -23.77 -6.24 5.44
N ALA A 113 -23.40 -4.95 5.43
CA ALA A 113 -22.11 -4.50 5.94
C ALA A 113 -21.94 -4.86 7.42
N GLN A 114 -22.97 -4.64 8.24
CA GLN A 114 -23.01 -5.02 9.66
C GLN A 114 -22.84 -6.53 9.86
N ARG A 115 -23.57 -7.35 9.12
CA ARG A 115 -23.46 -8.82 9.17
C ARG A 115 -22.05 -9.29 8.83
N ARG A 116 -21.45 -8.75 7.76
CA ARG A 116 -20.06 -9.07 7.37
C ARG A 116 -19.04 -8.58 8.40
N ALA A 117 -19.28 -7.42 9.01
CA ALA A 117 -18.43 -6.89 10.08
C ALA A 117 -18.44 -7.76 11.34
N GLU A 118 -19.59 -8.35 11.69
CA GLU A 118 -19.70 -9.31 12.79
C GLU A 118 -18.86 -10.57 12.54
N VAL A 119 -18.86 -11.07 11.29
CA VAL A 119 -17.98 -12.18 10.86
C VAL A 119 -16.51 -11.78 11.00
N CYS A 120 -16.13 -10.58 10.54
CA CYS A 120 -14.76 -10.10 10.64
C CYS A 120 -14.29 -9.94 12.10
N ARG A 121 -15.14 -9.42 12.99
CA ARG A 121 -14.80 -9.16 14.40
C ARG A 121 -14.25 -10.41 15.11
N GLY A 122 -14.86 -11.57 14.86
CA GLY A 122 -14.45 -12.85 15.47
C GLY A 122 -13.38 -13.61 14.68
N CYS A 123 -12.89 -13.06 13.56
CA CYS A 123 -12.01 -13.79 12.67
C CYS A 123 -10.57 -13.87 13.21
N PRO A 124 -9.96 -15.06 13.32
CA PRO A 124 -8.58 -15.21 13.82
C PRO A 124 -7.52 -14.66 12.86
N LYS A 125 -7.92 -14.26 11.64
CA LYS A 125 -7.02 -13.62 10.65
C LYS A 125 -7.10 -12.10 10.67
N GLN A 126 -7.94 -11.53 11.52
CA GLN A 126 -7.97 -10.10 11.76
C GLN A 126 -6.70 -9.65 12.49
N ILE A 127 -6.16 -8.50 12.10
CA ILE A 127 -4.99 -7.91 12.73
C ILE A 127 -5.25 -6.45 13.08
N ASP A 128 -4.74 -6.00 14.23
CA ASP A 128 -4.85 -4.60 14.62
C ASP A 128 -3.90 -3.74 13.77
N TRP A 129 -4.36 -2.54 13.41
CA TRP A 129 -3.52 -1.54 12.76
C TRP A 129 -2.40 -1.03 13.67
N ALA A 130 -2.61 -1.08 14.99
CA ALA A 130 -1.59 -0.68 15.97
C ALA A 130 -0.31 -1.55 15.87
N ASP A 131 -0.47 -2.81 15.47
CA ASP A 131 0.64 -3.77 15.38
C ASP A 131 1.43 -3.64 14.07
N TYR A 132 0.87 -2.97 13.05
CA TYR A 132 1.41 -2.96 11.70
C TYR A 132 1.26 -1.59 11.04
N GLY A 133 2.24 -0.72 11.24
CA GLY A 133 2.48 0.37 10.29
C GLY A 133 2.96 1.69 10.89
N CYS A 134 3.34 2.58 9.98
CA CYS A 134 3.55 3.97 10.28
C CYS A 134 2.20 4.65 10.61
N GLY A 135 2.12 5.49 11.64
CA GLY A 135 0.86 6.12 12.07
C GLY A 135 0.16 6.92 10.95
N SER A 136 0.94 7.57 10.09
CA SER A 136 0.42 8.28 8.90
C SER A 136 -0.15 7.33 7.85
N CYS A 137 0.40 6.12 7.70
CA CYS A 137 -0.09 5.10 6.79
C CYS A 137 -1.49 4.66 7.22
N VAL A 138 -1.66 4.36 8.51
CA VAL A 138 -2.93 3.95 9.11
C VAL A 138 -3.98 5.06 8.97
N ALA A 139 -3.60 6.31 9.26
CA ALA A 139 -4.49 7.46 9.09
C ALA A 139 -4.96 7.61 7.62
N SER A 140 -4.06 7.43 6.65
CA SER A 140 -4.41 7.49 5.23
C SER A 140 -5.37 6.38 4.82
N ILE A 141 -5.14 5.14 5.27
CA ILE A 141 -6.04 4.00 5.01
C ILE A 141 -7.43 4.29 5.59
N ARG A 142 -7.51 4.76 6.84
CA ARG A 142 -8.79 5.12 7.49
C ARG A 142 -9.53 6.21 6.74
N GLN A 143 -8.83 7.28 6.35
CA GLN A 143 -9.44 8.38 5.59
C GLN A 143 -9.96 7.90 4.23
N LYS A 144 -9.14 7.17 3.46
CA LYS A 144 -9.53 6.64 2.15
C LYS A 144 -10.70 5.66 2.28
N GLY A 145 -10.66 4.78 3.27
CA GLY A 145 -11.75 3.85 3.57
C GLY A 145 -13.06 4.55 3.91
N TYR A 146 -13.01 5.60 4.74
CA TYR A 146 -14.20 6.39 5.05
C TYR A 146 -14.84 7.03 3.81
N VAL A 147 -14.01 7.59 2.91
CA VAL A 147 -14.51 8.16 1.65
C VAL A 147 -15.04 7.06 0.72
N PHE A 148 -14.37 5.91 0.61
CA PHE A 148 -14.83 4.76 -0.18
C PHE A 148 -16.24 4.33 0.22
N ARG A 149 -16.52 4.31 1.53
CA ARG A 149 -17.84 3.96 2.10
C ARG A 149 -18.86 5.08 2.03
N ALA A 150 -18.56 6.21 1.38
CA ALA A 150 -19.38 7.41 1.38
C ALA A 150 -19.75 7.90 2.80
N GLY A 151 -18.81 7.80 3.73
CA GLY A 151 -18.98 8.20 5.13
C GLY A 151 -19.80 7.23 6.00
N ARG A 152 -20.15 6.06 5.48
CA ARG A 152 -20.89 5.03 6.24
C ARG A 152 -19.96 4.24 7.17
N GLU A 153 -20.49 3.83 8.31
CA GLU A 153 -19.79 3.00 9.30
C GLU A 153 -20.71 1.92 9.87
N THR A 154 -20.12 0.80 10.28
CA THR A 154 -20.84 -0.25 11.03
C THR A 154 -20.82 0.08 12.51
N GLY A 155 -21.83 -0.37 13.27
CA GLY A 155 -21.82 -0.30 14.73
C GLY A 155 -20.81 -1.26 15.39
N ILE A 156 -20.17 -2.13 14.61
CA ILE A 156 -19.17 -3.09 15.09
C ILE A 156 -17.81 -2.41 15.23
N LYS A 157 -17.29 -2.39 16.46
CA LYS A 157 -15.94 -1.89 16.77
C LYS A 157 -14.88 -2.96 16.49
N ASN A 158 -13.64 -2.52 16.36
CA ASN A 158 -12.45 -3.37 16.17
C ASN A 158 -12.54 -4.26 14.92
N VAL A 159 -13.04 -3.67 13.83
CA VAL A 159 -12.96 -4.24 12.48
C VAL A 159 -11.81 -3.57 11.75
N THR A 160 -10.69 -4.27 11.58
CA THR A 160 -9.41 -3.70 11.14
C THR A 160 -8.92 -4.39 9.87
N GLY A 161 -7.66 -4.86 9.79
CA GLY A 161 -7.09 -5.48 8.60
C GLY A 161 -7.28 -7.00 8.55
N CYS A 162 -7.22 -7.59 7.36
CA CYS A 162 -7.11 -9.05 7.17
C CYS A 162 -5.67 -9.43 6.79
N SER A 163 -5.02 -10.26 7.60
CA SER A 163 -3.63 -10.72 7.37
C SER A 163 -3.45 -11.58 6.12
N VAL A 164 -4.52 -12.25 5.65
CA VAL A 164 -4.50 -13.13 4.47
C VAL A 164 -4.77 -12.36 3.19
N LEU A 165 -5.87 -11.59 3.16
CA LEU A 165 -6.28 -10.81 1.98
C LEU A 165 -5.55 -9.48 1.85
N LYS A 166 -4.79 -9.08 2.88
CA LYS A 166 -4.05 -7.81 2.92
C LYS A 166 -4.95 -6.60 2.60
N GLN A 167 -6.14 -6.58 3.20
CA GLN A 167 -7.17 -5.56 2.98
C GLN A 167 -7.63 -4.90 4.27
N ASP A 168 -8.28 -3.76 4.16
CA ASP A 168 -9.01 -3.13 5.27
C ASP A 168 -10.44 -3.68 5.34
N ASN A 169 -10.73 -4.49 6.37
CA ASN A 169 -12.04 -5.10 6.55
C ASN A 169 -13.12 -4.06 6.86
N SER A 170 -12.79 -2.94 7.53
CA SER A 170 -13.78 -1.91 7.83
C SER A 170 -14.40 -1.32 6.55
N THR A 171 -13.60 -1.25 5.48
CA THR A 171 -14.04 -0.84 4.15
C THR A 171 -14.62 -2.01 3.35
N ALA A 172 -13.95 -3.16 3.32
CA ALA A 172 -14.32 -4.27 2.47
C ALA A 172 -15.75 -4.78 2.72
N VAL A 173 -16.24 -4.73 3.96
CA VAL A 173 -17.60 -5.19 4.30
C VAL A 173 -18.69 -4.39 3.60
N PHE A 174 -18.43 -3.14 3.23
CA PHE A 174 -19.37 -2.30 2.50
C PHE A 174 -19.33 -2.51 0.98
N ALA A 175 -18.27 -3.09 0.44
CA ALA A 175 -18.13 -3.25 -1.00
C ALA A 175 -18.97 -4.43 -1.53
N HIS A 176 -19.52 -4.30 -2.73
CA HIS A 176 -20.01 -5.46 -3.49
C HIS A 176 -18.84 -6.42 -3.78
N LEU A 177 -19.11 -7.72 -3.93
CA LEU A 177 -18.02 -8.67 -4.19
C LEU A 177 -17.29 -8.36 -5.51
N ASP A 178 -18.04 -7.94 -6.53
CA ASP A 178 -17.49 -7.59 -7.85
C ASP A 178 -16.62 -6.33 -7.83
N SER A 179 -16.82 -5.43 -6.85
CA SER A 179 -16.00 -4.23 -6.71
C SER A 179 -14.72 -4.47 -5.90
N LEU A 180 -14.53 -5.67 -5.36
CA LEU A 180 -13.33 -6.04 -4.63
C LEU A 180 -12.31 -6.75 -5.54
N PRO A 181 -11.00 -6.59 -5.30
CA PRO A 181 -9.98 -7.41 -5.93
C PRO A 181 -10.21 -8.90 -5.68
N ASP A 182 -9.93 -9.73 -6.67
CA ASP A 182 -10.07 -11.18 -6.57
C ASP A 182 -9.01 -11.75 -5.62
N ALA A 183 -9.42 -12.68 -4.76
CA ALA A 183 -8.49 -13.40 -3.91
C ALA A 183 -7.83 -14.52 -4.73
N THR A 184 -6.52 -14.73 -4.52
CA THR A 184 -5.84 -15.87 -5.16
C THR A 184 -6.35 -17.20 -4.60
N PRO A 185 -6.22 -18.32 -5.33
CA PRO A 185 -6.61 -19.64 -4.81
C PRO A 185 -5.95 -19.97 -3.46
N GLU A 186 -4.67 -19.61 -3.29
CA GLU A 186 -3.93 -19.79 -2.04
C GLU A 186 -4.51 -18.94 -0.88
N GLN A 187 -4.88 -17.69 -1.16
CA GLN A 187 -5.55 -16.85 -0.16
C GLN A 187 -6.90 -17.43 0.24
N MET A 188 -7.67 -17.93 -0.74
CA MET A 188 -8.96 -18.56 -0.50
C MET A 188 -8.81 -19.82 0.36
N GLU A 189 -7.79 -20.63 0.16
CA GLU A 189 -7.52 -21.80 1.02
C GLU A 189 -7.25 -21.37 2.48
N LYS A 190 -6.45 -20.32 2.67
CA LYS A 190 -6.04 -19.80 3.99
C LYS A 190 -7.16 -19.09 4.78
N LEU A 191 -8.26 -18.72 4.13
CA LEU A 191 -9.40 -18.09 4.77
C LEU A 191 -10.22 -19.10 5.60
N PRO A 192 -10.73 -18.74 6.80
CA PRO A 192 -11.61 -19.61 7.58
C PRO A 192 -12.89 -19.98 6.82
N THR A 193 -13.48 -21.16 7.10
CA THR A 193 -14.70 -21.65 6.44
C THR A 193 -15.87 -20.65 6.55
N GLY A 194 -16.01 -19.96 7.68
CA GLY A 194 -17.06 -18.95 7.90
C GLY A 194 -16.75 -17.56 7.32
N CYS A 195 -15.68 -17.39 6.54
CA CYS A 195 -15.35 -16.08 5.97
C CYS A 195 -16.37 -15.70 4.89
N TRP A 196 -16.98 -14.51 5.01
CA TRP A 196 -17.97 -14.01 4.05
C TRP A 196 -17.42 -13.83 2.63
N ARG A 197 -16.10 -13.80 2.44
CA ARG A 197 -15.45 -13.77 1.12
C ARG A 197 -15.49 -15.12 0.39
N LYS A 198 -15.90 -16.20 1.07
CA LYS A 198 -16.09 -17.55 0.50
C LYS A 198 -17.54 -17.90 0.17
N ILE A 199 -18.49 -17.10 0.65
CA ILE A 199 -19.94 -17.37 0.59
C ILE A 199 -20.52 -16.53 -0.53
#